data_AF-A0A928SZY3-F1
#
_entry.id   AF-A0A928SZY3-F1
#
_cell.length_a   1.000
_cell.length_b   1.000
_cell.length_c   1.000
_cell.angle_alpha   90.00
_cell.angle_beta   90.00
_cell.angle_gamma   90.00
#
_symmetry.space_group_name_H-M   'P 1'
#
loop_
_entity.id
_entity.type
_entity.pdbx_description
1 polymer ?
#
loop_
_entity_poly.entity_id
_entity_poly.type
_entity_poly.pdbx_seq_one_letter_code
_entity_poly.pdbx_strand_id
1 'polypeptide(L)'
;MQSLLRSAVVGCLVVVAAAAVGCASGESSGTPAVGGGTSIGGSGTGASGGTSGTGGSSVGGGAGTDGGAGTGGGWPGECSGAAEQPCYGGPAGTEGVGECKAGKQVCENGKWSACQGEVIPADETCDKRDNDCDGLEDEDQGQTTCGKGACQVTVENCVAGVAQTCTPKQGSATEQCDGTDDNCDGQVDEGCSCTNGQTQACYTGAPATKNVGECSAGTQTCSGGKWGTCSGEQLPVAEKCNGLDDDCDGQTDEGNPQGGQTCNTGKQGACGAGTTACQNSTLVCNQNVQPSAEICDGVDNNCNGSADEGNPGSGQTCSTGKLGVCSAGTTQCQSGGIVCAQNVQPSTETCDGADNNCNGNVDEGCNCLNGTTQGCYTGAPGTQGVGQCKAGTQTCTNGNWGACTGQVIPTTETCNAKDDNCNGSTDENNPGGGGGCTTGLPGICSAGSYQCQGGSLQCVQSQQAAPSDTCGNNQDDNCNGQVDENCGCPHDVCSAGVALPNGCDAATGNCVSKVCAVDSYCCSGSWDSICVSEVRTVCKSLKCSESQGSCAHTLCVTGTQLVSGCDSAKANCVSAICAADSYCCTYGWDSYCVSEVASVCANGYNCL
;
A
#
# COMPACT_ATOMS: atom_id res chain seq x y z
N MET A 1 25.02 -46.89 -1.01
CA MET A 1 25.02 -47.14 -2.46
C MET A 1 25.57 -45.88 -3.12
N GLN A 2 26.90 -45.66 -3.13
CA GLN A 2 27.82 -45.96 -4.25
C GLN A 2 27.22 -45.66 -5.62
N SER A 3 27.86 -45.03 -6.59
CA SER A 3 29.09 -44.22 -6.71
C SER A 3 29.13 -43.86 -8.22
N LEU A 4 29.58 -42.65 -8.56
CA LEU A 4 30.29 -42.29 -9.81
C LEU A 4 29.67 -42.68 -11.17
N LEU A 5 29.31 -41.67 -11.97
CA LEU A 5 29.79 -41.55 -13.36
C LEU A 5 29.61 -40.09 -13.85
N ARG A 6 30.76 -39.41 -14.02
CA ARG A 6 30.95 -38.21 -14.82
C ARG A 6 31.32 -38.63 -16.25
N SER A 7 30.78 -37.95 -17.26
CA SER A 7 31.43 -37.57 -18.55
C SER A 7 30.38 -36.82 -19.36
N ALA A 8 30.39 -35.48 -19.46
CA ALA A 8 31.32 -34.65 -20.23
C ALA A 8 31.37 -35.03 -21.72
N VAL A 9 30.52 -34.39 -22.53
CA VAL A 9 30.86 -34.03 -23.91
C VAL A 9 30.72 -32.52 -24.03
N VAL A 10 31.89 -31.90 -24.15
CA VAL A 10 32.13 -30.49 -24.43
C VAL A 10 31.83 -30.25 -25.91
N GLY A 11 30.89 -29.35 -26.20
CA GLY A 11 30.71 -28.75 -27.52
C GLY A 11 31.13 -27.29 -27.45
N CYS A 12 32.25 -26.98 -28.11
CA CYS A 12 32.78 -25.64 -28.31
C CYS A 12 31.70 -24.62 -28.70
N LEU A 13 31.64 -23.48 -28.01
CA LEU A 13 31.55 -22.22 -28.73
C LEU A 13 32.52 -21.21 -28.12
N VAL A 14 33.57 -21.00 -28.89
CA VAL A 14 34.57 -19.95 -28.72
C VAL A 14 33.84 -18.60 -28.74
N VAL A 15 34.13 -17.79 -27.72
CA VAL A 15 33.83 -16.36 -27.70
C VAL A 15 34.61 -15.71 -28.85
N VAL A 16 33.92 -15.42 -29.96
CA VAL A 16 34.39 -14.48 -30.97
C VAL A 16 33.62 -13.19 -30.75
N ALA A 17 34.26 -12.27 -30.03
CA ALA A 17 33.89 -10.87 -30.02
C ALA A 17 34.10 -10.30 -31.43
N ALA A 18 33.01 -10.12 -32.18
CA ALA A 18 33.02 -9.30 -33.38
C ALA A 18 32.81 -7.83 -32.98
N ALA A 19 33.88 -7.20 -32.49
CA ALA A 19 34.02 -5.76 -32.60
C ALA A 19 34.55 -5.45 -34.00
N ALA A 20 33.65 -5.02 -34.88
CA ALA A 20 33.99 -4.45 -36.18
C ALA A 20 33.24 -3.13 -36.34
N VAL A 21 33.79 -2.08 -35.75
CA VAL A 21 33.53 -0.70 -36.18
C VAL A 21 34.87 -0.18 -36.68
N GLY A 22 35.00 -0.12 -38.00
CA GLY A 22 36.20 0.34 -38.69
C GLY A 22 35.94 0.64 -40.16
N CYS A 23 36.06 1.94 -40.46
CA CYS A 23 36.42 2.56 -41.74
C CYS A 23 35.38 2.70 -42.87
N ALA A 24 34.84 3.92 -42.94
CA ALA A 24 35.20 4.95 -43.92
C ALA A 24 35.07 4.67 -45.43
N SER A 25 34.23 5.48 -46.07
CA SER A 25 34.44 6.25 -47.32
C SER A 25 33.06 6.78 -47.75
N GLY A 26 32.87 7.99 -48.25
CA GLY A 26 33.76 9.04 -48.67
C GLY A 26 32.95 9.97 -49.59
N GLU A 27 32.87 11.24 -49.17
CA GLU A 27 33.03 12.43 -50.01
C GLU A 27 31.91 13.02 -50.90
N SER A 28 32.04 14.35 -50.97
CA SER A 28 31.45 15.36 -51.85
C SER A 28 30.05 15.87 -51.45
N SER A 29 29.82 17.17 -51.24
CA SER A 29 30.66 18.35 -51.38
C SER A 29 29.92 19.52 -50.75
N GLY A 30 30.55 20.18 -49.78
CA GLY A 30 30.08 21.46 -49.24
C GLY A 30 31.26 22.41 -49.12
N THR A 31 31.39 23.34 -50.06
CA THR A 31 32.12 24.62 -49.96
C THR A 31 31.54 25.57 -51.03
N PRO A 32 31.90 26.86 -51.11
CA PRO A 32 31.24 27.95 -50.39
C PRO A 32 30.80 29.08 -51.35
N ALA A 33 30.05 30.07 -50.88
CA ALA A 33 29.98 31.35 -51.59
C ALA A 33 29.91 32.53 -50.61
N VAL A 34 31.00 33.29 -50.63
CA VAL A 34 31.22 34.59 -50.02
C VAL A 34 31.06 35.65 -51.12
N GLY A 35 30.49 36.81 -50.78
CA GLY A 35 30.57 38.06 -51.55
C GLY A 35 29.45 38.23 -52.60
N GLY A 36 28.78 39.36 -52.74
CA GLY A 36 29.12 40.73 -52.37
C GLY A 36 29.11 41.60 -53.64
N GLY A 37 28.22 42.60 -53.70
CA GLY A 37 28.10 43.59 -54.78
C GLY A 37 27.22 43.11 -55.96
N THR A 38 26.41 43.92 -56.62
CA THR A 38 26.40 45.38 -56.73
C THR A 38 25.05 45.81 -57.29
N SER A 39 24.50 46.88 -56.73
CA SER A 39 23.46 47.72 -57.30
C SER A 39 23.98 48.50 -58.50
N ILE A 40 23.34 48.37 -59.66
CA ILE A 40 23.46 49.33 -60.77
C ILE A 40 22.08 49.43 -61.43
N GLY A 41 21.34 50.47 -61.04
CA GLY A 41 20.29 51.06 -61.87
C GLY A 41 20.93 52.12 -62.76
N GLY A 42 20.53 52.17 -64.03
CA GLY A 42 21.03 53.17 -64.95
C GLY A 42 20.57 53.00 -66.39
N SER A 43 19.56 53.79 -66.74
CA SER A 43 19.53 54.64 -67.94
C SER A 43 19.18 54.02 -69.29
N GLY A 44 17.93 54.26 -69.71
CA GLY A 44 17.60 55.37 -70.61
C GLY A 44 17.92 55.24 -72.10
N THR A 45 16.96 55.63 -72.96
CA THR A 45 17.04 56.73 -73.96
C THR A 45 16.00 56.52 -75.06
N GLY A 46 15.45 57.63 -75.58
CA GLY A 46 14.74 57.59 -76.86
C GLY A 46 13.55 58.54 -77.03
N ALA A 47 13.65 59.81 -76.61
CA ALA A 47 12.78 60.89 -77.11
C ALA A 47 13.69 61.96 -77.72
N SER A 48 13.55 62.20 -79.03
CA SER A 48 14.30 63.21 -79.77
C SER A 48 13.54 63.68 -81.03
N GLY A 49 13.54 65.00 -81.23
CA GLY A 49 13.12 65.73 -82.44
C GLY A 49 11.69 66.26 -82.32
N GLY A 50 11.39 67.57 -82.17
CA GLY A 50 11.95 68.73 -82.89
C GLY A 50 11.21 68.88 -84.22
N THR A 51 10.65 70.00 -84.68
CA THR A 51 10.71 71.43 -84.36
C THR A 51 9.69 72.15 -85.29
N SER A 52 9.27 73.38 -84.93
CA SER A 52 9.00 74.56 -85.80
C SER A 52 8.13 74.38 -87.07
N GLY A 53 7.09 75.17 -87.34
CA GLY A 53 6.98 76.62 -87.21
C GLY A 53 6.56 77.21 -88.57
N THR A 54 5.64 78.18 -88.51
CA THR A 54 5.42 79.30 -89.45
C THR A 54 5.01 79.06 -90.91
N GLY A 55 3.86 79.63 -91.30
CA GLY A 55 3.85 80.86 -92.10
C GLY A 55 3.32 80.80 -93.54
N GLY A 56 2.26 81.58 -93.79
CA GLY A 56 2.21 82.52 -94.92
C GLY A 56 1.31 82.18 -96.11
N SER A 57 0.10 82.76 -96.14
CA SER A 57 -0.61 83.02 -97.40
C SER A 57 -0.21 84.40 -97.96
N SER A 58 0.41 84.31 -99.13
CA SER A 58 0.39 85.16 -100.32
C SER A 58 -0.20 86.58 -100.30
N VAL A 59 0.64 87.43 -100.88
CA VAL A 59 0.47 88.77 -101.44
C VAL A 59 -0.39 88.76 -102.71
N GLY A 60 -1.14 89.84 -102.94
CA GLY A 60 -1.63 90.29 -104.25
C GLY A 60 -2.29 91.66 -104.06
N GLY A 61 -1.80 92.79 -104.58
CA GLY A 61 -1.11 93.00 -105.85
C GLY A 61 -2.15 93.53 -106.85
N GLY A 62 -2.38 94.84 -106.82
CA GLY A 62 -3.35 95.50 -107.69
C GLY A 62 -2.92 95.58 -109.15
N ALA A 63 -3.90 95.77 -110.02
CA ALA A 63 -3.71 96.19 -111.41
C ALA A 63 -4.65 97.35 -111.71
N GLY A 64 -4.07 98.49 -112.08
CA GLY A 64 -4.70 99.47 -112.94
C GLY A 64 -3.91 99.50 -114.24
N THR A 65 -4.55 99.78 -115.36
CA THR A 65 -4.53 101.11 -116.01
C THR A 65 -5.16 101.03 -117.39
N ASP A 66 -6.12 101.94 -117.59
CA ASP A 66 -6.24 102.91 -118.69
C ASP A 66 -5.92 102.54 -120.15
N GLY A 67 -6.93 102.87 -120.97
CA GLY A 67 -6.81 103.87 -122.04
C GLY A 67 -6.15 103.39 -123.33
N GLY A 68 -6.74 103.52 -124.52
CA GLY A 68 -7.72 104.48 -124.98
C GLY A 68 -7.23 105.13 -126.27
N ALA A 69 -8.19 105.43 -127.15
CA ALA A 69 -8.15 106.36 -128.29
C ALA A 69 -7.70 105.83 -129.67
N GLY A 70 -8.48 106.22 -130.69
CA GLY A 70 -7.91 106.54 -132.00
C GLY A 70 -8.64 106.16 -133.29
N THR A 71 -9.87 106.64 -133.48
CA THR A 71 -10.36 107.34 -134.70
C THR A 71 -10.26 106.75 -136.12
N GLY A 72 -11.37 106.79 -136.87
CA GLY A 72 -11.38 106.85 -138.35
C GLY A 72 -12.45 105.97 -139.00
N GLY A 73 -13.46 106.60 -139.63
CA GLY A 73 -14.70 105.96 -140.05
C GLY A 73 -14.73 105.28 -141.43
N GLY A 74 -15.72 104.38 -141.56
CA GLY A 74 -16.23 103.74 -142.77
C GLY A 74 -17.23 102.64 -142.34
N TRP A 75 -18.51 102.75 -142.73
CA TRP A 75 -19.59 101.86 -142.26
C TRP A 75 -19.46 100.43 -142.84
N PRO A 76 -19.87 99.38 -142.09
CA PRO A 76 -19.36 98.02 -142.24
C PRO A 76 -20.27 97.13 -143.09
N GLY A 77 -19.66 96.24 -143.88
CA GLY A 77 -20.35 95.09 -144.47
C GLY A 77 -20.01 94.76 -145.91
N GLU A 78 -19.35 95.66 -146.63
CA GLU A 78 -18.93 95.42 -148.01
C GLU A 78 -17.42 95.59 -148.15
N CYS A 79 -16.74 94.50 -148.50
CA CYS A 79 -15.31 94.49 -148.78
C CYS A 79 -15.10 94.58 -150.30
N SER A 80 -14.06 95.29 -150.77
CA SER A 80 -13.79 95.47 -152.21
C SER A 80 -12.35 95.13 -152.55
N GLY A 81 -12.17 94.29 -153.58
CA GLY A 81 -10.89 93.65 -153.91
C GLY A 81 -10.58 92.40 -153.07
N ALA A 82 -9.46 91.73 -153.35
CA ALA A 82 -9.00 90.54 -152.63
C ALA A 82 -8.35 90.90 -151.27
N ALA A 83 -9.12 91.50 -150.36
CA ALA A 83 -8.67 91.86 -149.02
C ALA A 83 -8.82 90.69 -148.02
N GLU A 84 -7.95 90.63 -147.01
CA GLU A 84 -8.00 89.68 -145.88
C GLU A 84 -8.08 90.42 -144.54
N GLN A 85 -8.80 89.87 -143.55
CA GLN A 85 -8.85 90.39 -142.17
C GLN A 85 -8.88 89.25 -141.10
N PRO A 86 -8.42 89.49 -139.86
CA PRO A 86 -8.53 88.53 -138.77
C PRO A 86 -9.97 88.38 -138.26
N CYS A 87 -10.28 87.22 -137.68
CA CYS A 87 -11.58 86.88 -137.10
C CYS A 87 -11.39 85.93 -135.92
N TYR A 88 -12.32 85.97 -134.95
CA TYR A 88 -12.38 85.02 -133.86
C TYR A 88 -13.82 84.94 -133.34
N GLY A 89 -14.40 83.74 -133.30
CA GLY A 89 -15.78 83.49 -132.89
C GLY A 89 -15.94 83.04 -131.44
N GLY A 90 -14.85 82.88 -130.69
CA GLY A 90 -14.88 82.48 -129.28
C GLY A 90 -15.28 83.61 -128.31
N PRO A 91 -15.61 83.28 -127.06
CA PRO A 91 -15.93 84.26 -126.02
C PRO A 91 -14.81 85.30 -125.83
N ALA A 92 -15.18 86.55 -125.53
CA ALA A 92 -14.21 87.60 -125.29
C ALA A 92 -13.28 87.24 -124.10
N GLY A 93 -11.97 87.37 -124.31
CA GLY A 93 -10.95 87.01 -123.31
C GLY A 93 -10.29 85.65 -123.52
N THR A 94 -10.81 84.80 -124.40
CA THR A 94 -10.23 83.47 -124.72
C THR A 94 -9.27 83.51 -125.91
N GLU A 95 -9.27 84.61 -126.69
CA GLU A 95 -8.38 84.75 -127.85
C GLU A 95 -6.91 84.86 -127.40
N GLY A 96 -6.09 83.86 -127.73
CA GLY A 96 -4.68 83.80 -127.35
C GLY A 96 -4.40 83.27 -125.94
N VAL A 97 -5.42 82.72 -125.27
CA VAL A 97 -5.30 81.98 -124.00
C VAL A 97 -5.33 80.48 -124.32
N GLY A 98 -4.44 79.70 -123.70
CA GLY A 98 -4.29 78.29 -124.02
C GLY A 98 -4.03 78.03 -125.51
N GLU A 99 -4.79 77.09 -126.08
CA GLU A 99 -4.71 76.74 -127.50
C GLU A 99 -5.60 77.62 -128.41
N CYS A 100 -6.45 78.47 -127.82
CA CYS A 100 -7.42 79.26 -128.55
C CYS A 100 -6.76 80.37 -129.37
N LYS A 101 -7.11 80.44 -130.66
CA LYS A 101 -6.49 81.40 -131.60
C LYS A 101 -7.46 81.92 -132.65
N ALA A 102 -7.22 83.16 -133.07
CA ALA A 102 -7.91 83.80 -134.18
C ALA A 102 -7.57 83.16 -135.53
N GLY A 103 -8.57 83.10 -136.40
CA GLY A 103 -8.46 82.72 -137.80
C GLY A 103 -8.39 83.93 -138.73
N LYS A 104 -8.54 83.66 -140.04
CA LYS A 104 -8.64 84.69 -141.08
C LYS A 104 -9.91 84.53 -141.91
N GLN A 105 -10.44 85.66 -142.36
CA GLN A 105 -11.51 85.73 -143.35
C GLN A 105 -11.02 86.46 -144.60
N VAL A 106 -11.42 85.93 -145.76
CA VAL A 106 -11.08 86.51 -147.07
C VAL A 106 -12.33 87.14 -147.66
N CYS A 107 -12.16 88.28 -148.32
CA CYS A 107 -13.24 88.95 -149.03
C CYS A 107 -13.51 88.27 -150.37
N GLU A 108 -14.68 87.67 -150.52
CA GLU A 108 -15.13 87.07 -151.78
C GLU A 108 -16.49 87.65 -152.18
N ASN A 109 -16.59 88.20 -153.39
CA ASN A 109 -17.83 88.77 -153.95
C ASN A 109 -18.53 89.80 -153.03
N GLY A 110 -17.76 90.63 -152.34
CA GLY A 110 -18.28 91.70 -151.50
C GLY A 110 -18.59 91.31 -150.05
N LYS A 111 -18.38 90.05 -149.64
CA LYS A 111 -18.61 89.56 -148.27
C LYS A 111 -17.43 88.75 -147.73
N TRP A 112 -17.24 88.78 -146.41
CA TRP A 112 -16.22 88.00 -145.71
C TRP A 112 -16.63 86.52 -145.61
N SER A 113 -15.66 85.62 -145.80
CA SER A 113 -15.83 84.17 -145.62
C SER A 113 -16.07 83.77 -144.16
N ALA A 114 -16.29 82.48 -143.89
CA ALA A 114 -16.19 81.94 -142.53
C ALA A 114 -14.75 82.03 -142.00
N CYS A 115 -14.60 82.09 -140.67
CA CYS A 115 -13.30 82.21 -140.03
C CYS A 115 -12.52 80.91 -140.16
N GLN A 116 -11.53 80.87 -141.06
CA GLN A 116 -10.72 79.68 -141.26
C GLN A 116 -9.51 79.71 -140.34
N GLY A 117 -9.29 78.60 -139.63
CA GLY A 117 -8.14 78.39 -138.76
C GLY A 117 -8.31 78.87 -137.32
N GLU A 118 -9.53 79.26 -136.91
CA GLU A 118 -9.82 79.54 -135.50
C GLU A 118 -9.88 78.26 -134.65
N VAL A 119 -9.49 78.38 -133.37
CA VAL A 119 -9.65 77.34 -132.33
C VAL A 119 -10.35 78.03 -131.16
N ILE A 120 -11.50 77.50 -130.75
CA ILE A 120 -12.35 78.05 -129.68
C ILE A 120 -12.42 77.09 -128.48
N PRO A 121 -12.78 77.56 -127.27
CA PRO A 121 -12.82 76.75 -126.03
C PRO A 121 -13.57 75.41 -126.14
N ALA A 122 -13.03 74.36 -125.52
CA ALA A 122 -13.66 73.03 -125.36
C ALA A 122 -13.38 72.44 -123.96
N ASP A 123 -14.18 71.46 -123.50
CA ASP A 123 -13.99 70.84 -122.18
C ASP A 123 -12.55 70.31 -121.95
N GLU A 124 -12.05 70.50 -120.73
CA GLU A 124 -10.71 70.09 -120.31
C GLU A 124 -10.47 68.58 -120.47
N THR A 125 -9.37 68.26 -121.15
CA THR A 125 -8.83 66.91 -121.25
C THR A 125 -7.52 66.86 -120.49
N CYS A 126 -7.31 65.82 -119.67
CA CYS A 126 -6.06 65.63 -118.91
C CYS A 126 -4.85 65.37 -119.85
N ASP A 127 -4.33 66.43 -120.48
CA ASP A 127 -3.29 66.42 -121.52
C ASP A 127 -2.25 67.55 -121.40
N LYS A 128 -2.29 68.33 -120.31
CA LYS A 128 -1.47 69.51 -120.01
C LYS A 128 -1.72 70.69 -120.95
N ARG A 129 -2.91 70.79 -121.49
CA ARG A 129 -3.29 71.92 -122.32
C ARG A 129 -4.56 72.51 -121.76
N ASP A 130 -4.54 73.82 -121.68
CA ASP A 130 -5.69 74.68 -121.48
C ASP A 130 -6.60 74.58 -122.73
N ASN A 131 -7.49 73.58 -122.73
CA ASN A 131 -8.42 73.27 -123.82
C ASN A 131 -9.64 74.19 -123.79
N ASP A 132 -10.05 74.63 -122.60
CA ASP A 132 -11.17 75.54 -122.41
C ASP A 132 -10.76 77.03 -122.40
N CYS A 133 -9.46 77.28 -122.47
CA CYS A 133 -8.83 78.58 -122.66
C CYS A 133 -9.17 79.56 -121.52
N ASP A 134 -9.26 79.06 -120.29
CA ASP A 134 -9.48 79.83 -119.07
C ASP A 134 -8.17 80.30 -118.38
N GLY A 135 -7.04 79.73 -118.80
CA GLY A 135 -5.69 80.04 -118.31
C GLY A 135 -5.11 79.03 -117.32
N LEU A 136 -5.79 77.91 -117.05
CA LEU A 136 -5.31 76.79 -116.24
C LEU A 136 -5.15 75.53 -117.11
N GLU A 137 -4.33 74.57 -116.64
CA GLU A 137 -4.12 73.30 -117.34
C GLU A 137 -4.72 72.15 -116.50
N ASP A 138 -5.59 71.34 -117.08
CA ASP A 138 -6.14 70.09 -116.54
C ASP A 138 -6.98 70.21 -115.24
N GLU A 139 -7.67 71.31 -115.02
CA GLU A 139 -8.59 71.50 -113.90
C GLU A 139 -9.94 70.77 -114.07
N ASP A 140 -10.72 70.71 -112.99
CA ASP A 140 -12.08 70.15 -112.95
C ASP A 140 -12.23 68.65 -113.32
N GLN A 141 -11.16 67.85 -113.19
CA GLN A 141 -11.15 66.40 -113.48
C GLN A 141 -11.72 65.49 -112.36
N GLY A 142 -11.96 66.02 -111.15
CA GLY A 142 -12.58 65.32 -110.01
C GLY A 142 -11.69 64.29 -109.29
N GLN A 143 -12.28 63.59 -108.30
CA GLN A 143 -11.62 62.54 -107.49
C GLN A 143 -12.39 61.21 -107.54
N THR A 144 -11.69 60.08 -107.37
CA THR A 144 -12.28 58.74 -107.24
C THR A 144 -11.90 58.10 -105.91
N THR A 145 -12.89 57.60 -105.17
CA THR A 145 -12.69 56.78 -103.97
C THR A 145 -12.93 55.30 -104.26
N CYS A 146 -11.97 54.44 -103.91
CA CYS A 146 -12.05 53.00 -104.12
C CYS A 146 -11.65 52.21 -102.86
N GLY A 147 -12.09 50.95 -102.78
CA GLY A 147 -11.94 50.10 -101.59
C GLY A 147 -13.18 50.12 -100.70
N LYS A 148 -13.28 49.15 -99.77
CA LYS A 148 -14.39 49.01 -98.80
C LYS A 148 -13.81 48.90 -97.39
N GLY A 149 -14.48 49.45 -96.39
CA GLY A 149 -14.04 49.38 -94.99
C GLY A 149 -12.68 50.06 -94.76
N ALA A 150 -11.80 49.42 -93.99
CA ALA A 150 -10.47 49.93 -93.67
C ALA A 150 -9.55 50.13 -94.91
N CYS A 151 -9.89 49.51 -96.03
CA CYS A 151 -9.11 49.50 -97.27
C CYS A 151 -9.44 50.67 -98.22
N GLN A 152 -10.34 51.57 -97.82
CA GLN A 152 -10.79 52.70 -98.63
C GLN A 152 -9.70 53.78 -98.79
N VAL A 153 -9.55 54.29 -100.03
CA VAL A 153 -8.63 55.39 -100.40
C VAL A 153 -9.25 56.27 -101.49
N THR A 154 -8.93 57.56 -101.46
CA THR A 154 -9.37 58.55 -102.46
C THR A 154 -8.15 59.09 -103.20
N VAL A 155 -8.23 59.16 -104.53
CA VAL A 155 -7.17 59.69 -105.41
C VAL A 155 -7.76 60.74 -106.37
N GLU A 156 -6.97 61.76 -106.70
CA GLU A 156 -7.27 62.73 -107.78
C GLU A 156 -7.29 62.02 -109.13
N ASN A 157 -8.23 62.36 -110.01
CA ASN A 157 -8.38 61.69 -111.31
C ASN A 157 -7.34 62.13 -112.34
N CYS A 158 -6.81 63.35 -112.23
CA CYS A 158 -5.74 63.87 -113.09
C CYS A 158 -4.65 64.51 -112.24
N VAL A 159 -3.40 64.12 -112.46
CA VAL A 159 -2.25 64.74 -111.82
C VAL A 159 -1.18 64.97 -112.89
N ALA A 160 -0.94 66.25 -113.20
CA ALA A 160 0.03 66.68 -114.21
C ALA A 160 -0.16 65.96 -115.56
N GLY A 161 -1.34 66.08 -116.17
CA GLY A 161 -1.67 65.52 -117.50
C GLY A 161 -1.60 64.00 -117.62
N VAL A 162 -1.73 63.29 -116.49
CA VAL A 162 -1.83 61.84 -116.48
C VAL A 162 -3.08 61.42 -115.72
N ALA A 163 -3.98 60.72 -116.41
CA ALA A 163 -5.14 60.10 -115.78
C ALA A 163 -4.68 59.07 -114.75
N GLN A 164 -5.12 59.24 -113.50
CA GLN A 164 -4.82 58.33 -112.42
C GLN A 164 -5.85 57.20 -112.36
N THR A 165 -5.43 56.07 -111.78
CA THR A 165 -6.33 54.95 -111.47
C THR A 165 -6.39 54.76 -109.96
N CYS A 166 -7.58 54.52 -109.42
CA CYS A 166 -7.75 54.25 -108.00
C CYS A 166 -7.59 52.74 -107.74
N THR A 167 -6.55 52.36 -107.01
CA THR A 167 -6.37 50.99 -106.49
C THR A 167 -6.59 51.00 -104.96
N PRO A 168 -7.43 50.12 -104.40
CA PRO A 168 -7.64 50.02 -102.94
C PRO A 168 -6.34 49.81 -102.16
N LYS A 169 -6.31 50.20 -100.88
CA LYS A 169 -5.14 49.96 -100.02
C LYS A 169 -4.89 48.47 -99.84
N GLN A 170 -3.62 48.09 -99.82
CA GLN A 170 -3.18 46.73 -99.50
C GLN A 170 -3.27 46.53 -97.98
N GLY A 171 -4.04 45.53 -97.53
CA GLY A 171 -4.23 45.21 -96.12
C GLY A 171 -3.05 44.49 -95.48
N SER A 172 -3.20 44.19 -94.18
CA SER A 172 -2.28 43.33 -93.43
C SER A 172 -2.20 41.92 -94.03
N ALA A 173 -1.19 41.11 -93.67
CA ALA A 173 -1.15 39.70 -94.09
C ALA A 173 -1.93 38.76 -93.15
N THR A 174 -2.41 39.27 -92.01
CA THR A 174 -3.06 38.48 -90.96
C THR A 174 -4.23 39.24 -90.38
N GLU A 175 -5.39 38.58 -90.30
CA GLU A 175 -6.60 39.06 -89.63
C GLU A 175 -6.36 39.26 -88.13
N GLN A 176 -6.70 40.44 -87.61
CA GLN A 176 -6.91 40.61 -86.18
C GLN A 176 -8.39 40.35 -85.93
N CYS A 177 -8.74 39.20 -85.33
CA CYS A 177 -10.11 38.70 -85.18
C CYS A 177 -11.07 39.64 -84.39
N ASP A 178 -11.37 40.81 -84.94
CA ASP A 178 -11.97 41.97 -84.30
C ASP A 178 -13.23 42.49 -85.02
N GLY A 179 -13.67 41.77 -86.06
CA GLY A 179 -14.86 42.09 -86.84
C GLY A 179 -14.58 43.03 -88.03
N THR A 180 -13.31 43.24 -88.38
CA THR A 180 -12.87 44.06 -89.51
C THR A 180 -12.08 43.19 -90.50
N ASP A 181 -12.25 43.43 -91.81
CA ASP A 181 -11.41 42.86 -92.87
C ASP A 181 -10.07 43.62 -92.90
N ASP A 182 -9.11 43.12 -92.13
CA ASP A 182 -7.81 43.78 -91.93
C ASP A 182 -6.83 43.49 -93.07
N ASN A 183 -6.96 42.34 -93.72
CA ASN A 183 -6.09 41.92 -94.82
C ASN A 183 -6.58 42.36 -96.21
N CYS A 184 -7.79 42.93 -96.29
CA CYS A 184 -8.41 43.43 -97.51
C CYS A 184 -8.68 42.36 -98.58
N ASP A 185 -8.94 41.11 -98.19
CA ASP A 185 -9.26 40.00 -99.10
C ASP A 185 -10.78 39.83 -99.34
N GLY A 186 -11.60 40.69 -98.72
CA GLY A 186 -13.06 40.74 -98.89
C GLY A 186 -13.83 39.83 -97.93
N GLN A 187 -13.14 39.26 -96.97
CA GLN A 187 -13.58 38.26 -96.02
C GLN A 187 -13.28 38.83 -94.61
N VAL A 188 -14.11 38.55 -93.61
CA VAL A 188 -13.96 39.12 -92.25
C VAL A 188 -13.62 38.01 -91.25
N ASP A 189 -12.48 38.16 -90.55
CA ASP A 189 -12.00 37.27 -89.47
C ASP A 189 -11.71 35.81 -89.89
N GLU A 190 -11.12 35.57 -91.06
CA GLU A 190 -10.81 34.25 -91.60
C GLU A 190 -9.65 33.57 -90.86
N GLY A 191 -9.78 32.26 -90.64
CA GLY A 191 -8.76 31.48 -89.93
C GLY A 191 -8.81 31.63 -88.40
N CYS A 192 -9.77 32.39 -87.85
CA CYS A 192 -10.01 32.49 -86.42
C CYS A 192 -10.78 31.25 -85.90
N SER A 193 -10.35 30.68 -84.77
CA SER A 193 -11.04 29.53 -84.14
C SER A 193 -12.27 29.94 -83.32
N CYS A 194 -12.39 31.24 -83.03
CA CYS A 194 -13.49 31.86 -82.30
C CYS A 194 -13.43 33.38 -82.49
N THR A 195 -14.55 34.06 -82.22
CA THR A 195 -14.65 35.53 -82.27
C THR A 195 -14.34 36.13 -80.91
N ASN A 196 -13.67 37.29 -80.87
CA ASN A 196 -13.32 37.96 -79.62
C ASN A 196 -14.55 38.19 -78.71
N GLY A 197 -14.42 37.78 -77.44
CA GLY A 197 -15.50 37.87 -76.46
C GLY A 197 -16.51 36.71 -76.47
N GLN A 198 -16.46 35.82 -77.45
CA GLN A 198 -17.24 34.57 -77.42
C GLN A 198 -16.82 33.71 -76.22
N THR A 199 -17.78 33.03 -75.60
CA THR A 199 -17.54 32.09 -74.50
C THR A 199 -18.00 30.68 -74.87
N GLN A 200 -17.34 29.66 -74.32
CA GLN A 200 -17.81 28.27 -74.39
C GLN A 200 -17.48 27.48 -73.14
N ALA A 201 -18.23 26.41 -72.89
CA ALA A 201 -17.94 25.47 -71.82
C ALA A 201 -16.66 24.69 -72.12
N CYS A 202 -15.87 24.42 -71.09
CA CYS A 202 -14.63 23.66 -71.18
C CYS A 202 -14.48 22.76 -69.95
N TYR A 203 -13.73 21.68 -70.11
CA TYR A 203 -13.35 20.80 -69.02
C TYR A 203 -12.09 20.05 -69.45
N THR A 204 -11.00 20.23 -68.73
CA THR A 204 -9.69 19.66 -69.09
C THR A 204 -9.42 18.30 -68.43
N GLY A 205 -10.27 17.89 -67.48
CA GLY A 205 -10.23 16.58 -66.82
C GLY A 205 -10.76 15.43 -67.68
N ALA A 206 -10.75 14.22 -67.11
CA ALA A 206 -11.27 13.03 -67.78
C ALA A 206 -12.77 13.17 -68.05
N PRO A 207 -13.29 12.83 -69.25
CA PRO A 207 -14.72 13.03 -69.55
C PRO A 207 -15.70 12.36 -68.57
N ALA A 208 -15.28 11.26 -67.93
CA ALA A 208 -16.08 10.53 -66.95
C ALA A 208 -16.27 11.27 -65.62
N THR A 209 -15.37 12.18 -65.25
CA THR A 209 -15.40 12.93 -63.99
C THR A 209 -16.14 14.27 -64.12
N LYS A 210 -16.58 14.63 -65.33
CA LYS A 210 -17.23 15.91 -65.60
C LYS A 210 -18.60 15.98 -64.93
N ASN A 211 -18.80 16.94 -64.03
CA ASN A 211 -20.05 17.14 -63.28
C ASN A 211 -20.42 15.92 -62.40
N VAL A 212 -19.41 15.20 -61.92
CA VAL A 212 -19.52 14.13 -60.92
C VAL A 212 -18.89 14.65 -59.64
N GLY A 213 -19.55 14.41 -58.50
CA GLY A 213 -19.08 14.92 -57.22
C GLY A 213 -18.94 16.44 -57.20
N GLU A 214 -17.78 16.90 -56.74
CA GLU A 214 -17.41 18.31 -56.70
C GLU A 214 -16.83 18.83 -58.04
N CYS A 215 -16.54 17.95 -59.00
CA CYS A 215 -15.97 18.38 -60.28
C CYS A 215 -17.00 19.13 -61.11
N SER A 216 -16.56 20.25 -61.68
CA SER A 216 -17.42 21.11 -62.49
C SER A 216 -16.69 21.64 -63.72
N ALA A 217 -17.45 21.80 -64.81
CA ALA A 217 -16.97 22.40 -66.04
C ALA A 217 -16.78 23.91 -65.89
N GLY A 218 -15.71 24.45 -66.47
CA GLY A 218 -15.43 25.87 -66.52
C GLY A 218 -15.93 26.53 -67.80
N THR A 219 -15.57 27.81 -67.96
CA THR A 219 -15.82 28.61 -69.16
C THR A 219 -14.51 29.19 -69.69
N GLN A 220 -14.29 29.06 -71.00
CA GLN A 220 -13.18 29.72 -71.69
C GLN A 220 -13.71 30.86 -72.55
N THR A 221 -13.01 31.98 -72.52
CA THR A 221 -13.33 33.19 -73.29
C THR A 221 -12.33 33.36 -74.42
N CYS A 222 -12.81 33.69 -75.61
CA CYS A 222 -11.98 33.92 -76.77
C CYS A 222 -11.30 35.30 -76.70
N SER A 223 -9.99 35.32 -76.95
CA SER A 223 -9.20 36.55 -77.07
C SER A 223 -8.10 36.36 -78.12
N GLY A 224 -8.02 37.27 -79.10
CA GLY A 224 -7.08 37.18 -80.22
C GLY A 224 -7.30 35.95 -81.11
N GLY A 225 -8.56 35.58 -81.35
CA GLY A 225 -8.92 34.44 -82.21
C GLY A 225 -8.66 33.05 -81.62
N LYS A 226 -8.29 32.96 -80.34
CA LYS A 226 -7.97 31.71 -79.63
C LYS A 226 -8.73 31.64 -78.31
N TRP A 227 -9.10 30.41 -77.93
CA TRP A 227 -9.69 30.14 -76.62
C TRP A 227 -8.63 30.32 -75.53
N GLY A 228 -8.96 31.13 -74.51
CA GLY A 228 -8.16 31.26 -73.31
C GLY A 228 -8.18 29.98 -72.46
N THR A 229 -7.63 30.07 -71.24
CA THR A 229 -7.69 28.96 -70.28
C THR A 229 -9.13 28.70 -69.83
N CYS A 230 -9.39 27.46 -69.40
CA CYS A 230 -10.67 27.11 -68.82
C CYS A 230 -10.79 27.70 -67.42
N SER A 231 -11.58 28.77 -67.26
CA SER A 231 -11.74 29.46 -65.98
C SER A 231 -12.91 28.88 -65.20
N GLY A 232 -12.72 28.61 -63.91
CA GLY A 232 -13.77 28.12 -63.02
C GLY A 232 -14.05 26.62 -63.14
N GLU A 233 -13.19 25.84 -63.80
CA GLU A 233 -13.30 24.38 -63.73
C GLU A 233 -12.78 23.85 -62.38
N GLN A 234 -13.43 22.80 -61.87
CA GLN A 234 -12.96 22.02 -60.72
C GLN A 234 -12.61 20.62 -61.19
N LEU A 235 -11.33 20.28 -61.08
CA LEU A 235 -10.76 19.02 -61.55
C LEU A 235 -10.70 17.99 -60.41
N PRO A 236 -10.66 16.68 -60.74
CA PRO A 236 -10.45 15.62 -59.78
C PRO A 236 -9.19 15.85 -58.94
N VAL A 237 -9.31 15.74 -57.63
CA VAL A 237 -8.19 15.73 -56.69
C VAL A 237 -8.30 14.50 -55.79
N ALA A 238 -7.23 14.11 -55.11
CA ALA A 238 -7.30 12.96 -54.21
C ALA A 238 -8.35 13.17 -53.09
N GLU A 239 -9.08 12.11 -52.78
CA GLU A 239 -10.10 12.08 -51.72
C GLU A 239 -9.62 12.65 -50.39
N LYS A 240 -10.52 13.42 -49.76
CA LYS A 240 -10.39 13.86 -48.37
C LYS A 240 -11.57 13.30 -47.61
N CYS A 241 -11.40 13.09 -46.31
CA CYS A 241 -12.49 12.67 -45.45
C CYS A 241 -13.38 13.87 -45.08
N ASN A 242 -14.23 14.31 -46.00
CA ASN A 242 -15.06 15.51 -45.87
C ASN A 242 -16.52 15.30 -46.30
N GLY A 243 -16.89 14.10 -46.75
CA GLY A 243 -18.24 13.78 -47.23
C GLY A 243 -18.54 14.29 -48.62
N LEU A 244 -17.50 14.64 -49.38
CA LEU A 244 -17.56 15.04 -50.77
C LEU A 244 -16.84 13.99 -51.62
N ASP A 245 -17.16 13.99 -52.90
CA ASP A 245 -16.48 13.21 -53.94
C ASP A 245 -15.47 14.16 -54.60
N ASP A 246 -14.25 14.20 -54.04
CA ASP A 246 -13.15 15.11 -54.39
C ASP A 246 -12.45 14.64 -55.69
N ASP A 247 -12.41 13.32 -55.92
CA ASP A 247 -11.78 12.68 -57.08
C ASP A 247 -12.76 12.39 -58.24
N CYS A 248 -14.05 12.61 -57.97
CA CYS A 248 -15.12 12.63 -58.95
C CYS A 248 -15.31 11.28 -59.65
N ASP A 249 -15.02 10.18 -58.96
CA ASP A 249 -15.26 8.81 -59.43
C ASP A 249 -16.71 8.33 -59.17
N GLY A 250 -17.50 9.10 -58.42
CA GLY A 250 -18.89 8.83 -58.07
C GLY A 250 -19.08 8.13 -56.72
N GLN A 251 -18.01 7.90 -55.97
CA GLN A 251 -18.02 7.43 -54.60
C GLN A 251 -17.63 8.58 -53.67
N THR A 252 -17.89 8.40 -52.37
CA THR A 252 -17.62 9.45 -51.38
C THR A 252 -16.70 8.88 -50.32
N ASP A 253 -15.57 9.55 -50.10
CA ASP A 253 -14.55 9.19 -49.11
C ASP A 253 -14.05 7.73 -49.20
N GLU A 254 -13.90 7.16 -50.40
CA GLU A 254 -13.48 5.76 -50.59
C GLU A 254 -11.98 5.54 -50.31
N GLY A 255 -11.60 4.30 -49.99
CA GLY A 255 -10.20 3.96 -49.76
C GLY A 255 -9.60 4.51 -48.45
N ASN A 256 -10.41 4.99 -47.50
CA ASN A 256 -9.99 5.52 -46.21
C ASN A 256 -9.07 6.77 -46.34
N PRO A 257 -9.57 7.87 -46.94
CA PRO A 257 -8.78 9.06 -47.18
C PRO A 257 -8.29 9.66 -45.85
N GLN A 258 -7.03 10.10 -45.82
CA GLN A 258 -6.34 10.64 -44.63
C GLN A 258 -6.25 9.66 -43.42
N GLY A 259 -6.68 8.42 -43.59
CA GLY A 259 -6.59 7.36 -42.61
C GLY A 259 -5.20 6.73 -42.50
N GLY A 260 -5.01 5.88 -41.50
CA GLY A 260 -3.78 5.13 -41.26
C GLY A 260 -2.68 5.87 -40.50
N GLN A 261 -2.90 7.14 -40.13
CA GLN A 261 -1.96 7.91 -39.32
C GLN A 261 -2.10 7.56 -37.84
N THR A 262 -1.02 7.67 -37.08
CA THR A 262 -1.10 7.54 -35.61
C THR A 262 -1.84 8.73 -35.03
N CYS A 263 -2.70 8.48 -34.05
CA CYS A 263 -3.48 9.50 -33.36
C CYS A 263 -3.62 9.14 -31.88
N ASN A 264 -4.05 10.12 -31.08
CA ASN A 264 -4.39 9.91 -29.68
C ASN A 264 -5.90 9.88 -29.53
N THR A 265 -6.42 8.82 -28.91
CA THR A 265 -7.88 8.59 -28.71
C THR A 265 -8.47 9.42 -27.57
N GLY A 266 -7.63 10.12 -26.81
CA GLY A 266 -7.98 10.81 -25.57
C GLY A 266 -8.09 9.90 -24.35
N LYS A 267 -7.92 8.58 -24.51
CA LYS A 267 -7.91 7.61 -23.40
C LYS A 267 -6.53 7.52 -22.76
N GLN A 268 -6.47 7.06 -21.51
CA GLN A 268 -5.22 6.80 -20.79
C GLN A 268 -4.70 5.39 -21.10
N GLY A 269 -3.44 5.14 -20.72
CA GLY A 269 -2.79 3.83 -20.81
C GLY A 269 -2.71 3.25 -22.22
N ALA A 270 -2.92 1.94 -22.32
CA ALA A 270 -2.73 1.16 -23.54
C ALA A 270 -3.67 1.61 -24.68
N CYS A 271 -4.78 2.25 -24.32
CA CYS A 271 -5.84 2.62 -25.24
C CYS A 271 -5.68 4.05 -25.80
N GLY A 272 -4.69 4.80 -25.30
CA GLY A 272 -4.40 6.15 -25.76
C GLY A 272 -3.89 6.20 -27.21
N ALA A 273 -3.14 5.18 -27.64
CA ALA A 273 -2.69 5.06 -29.02
C ALA A 273 -3.82 4.57 -29.93
N GLY A 274 -4.06 5.29 -31.02
CA GLY A 274 -5.02 4.92 -32.04
C GLY A 274 -4.49 5.15 -33.45
N THR A 275 -5.32 4.77 -34.42
CA THR A 275 -5.09 4.98 -35.85
C THR A 275 -6.29 5.70 -36.46
N THR A 276 -6.01 6.73 -37.26
CA THR A 276 -7.05 7.49 -37.94
C THR A 276 -7.77 6.62 -38.97
N ALA A 277 -9.07 6.79 -39.08
CA ALA A 277 -9.87 6.21 -40.16
C ALA A 277 -10.98 7.17 -40.56
N CYS A 278 -11.27 7.27 -41.85
CA CYS A 278 -12.45 7.94 -42.34
C CYS A 278 -13.66 7.02 -42.13
N GLN A 279 -14.58 7.43 -41.25
CA GLN A 279 -15.81 6.71 -40.97
C GLN A 279 -16.97 7.67 -41.00
N ASN A 280 -17.96 7.39 -41.86
CA ASN A 280 -19.13 8.25 -42.04
C ASN A 280 -18.73 9.71 -42.30
N SER A 281 -17.81 9.93 -43.25
CA SER A 281 -17.35 11.27 -43.65
C SER A 281 -16.72 12.10 -42.53
N THR A 282 -16.20 11.43 -41.50
CA THR A 282 -15.48 12.05 -40.40
C THR A 282 -14.19 11.29 -40.13
N LEU A 283 -13.08 12.01 -40.00
CA LEU A 283 -11.81 11.43 -39.62
C LEU A 283 -11.83 11.12 -38.12
N VAL A 284 -12.00 9.85 -37.77
CA VAL A 284 -12.06 9.36 -36.39
C VAL A 284 -10.73 8.73 -35.98
N CYS A 285 -10.41 8.79 -34.69
CA CYS A 285 -9.25 8.09 -34.12
C CYS A 285 -9.71 6.82 -33.40
N ASN A 286 -9.48 5.65 -34.00
CA ASN A 286 -9.85 4.36 -33.40
C ASN A 286 -8.71 3.82 -32.56
N GLN A 287 -9.01 3.34 -31.35
CA GLN A 287 -8.01 2.72 -30.49
C GLN A 287 -7.43 1.45 -31.11
N ASN A 288 -6.12 1.27 -30.98
CA ASN A 288 -5.42 0.09 -31.49
C ASN A 288 -5.54 -1.12 -30.54
N VAL A 289 -5.75 -0.87 -29.26
CA VAL A 289 -5.88 -1.87 -28.20
C VAL A 289 -7.29 -1.81 -27.61
N GLN A 290 -7.91 -2.97 -27.43
CA GLN A 290 -9.21 -3.10 -26.78
C GLN A 290 -9.05 -3.31 -25.26
N PRO A 291 -10.03 -2.88 -24.43
CA PRO A 291 -10.05 -3.13 -22.99
C PRO A 291 -9.79 -4.59 -22.67
N SER A 292 -8.82 -4.83 -21.78
CA SER A 292 -8.50 -6.15 -21.25
C SER A 292 -8.43 -6.08 -19.72
N ALA A 293 -8.33 -7.20 -19.01
CA ALA A 293 -8.18 -7.14 -17.56
C ALA A 293 -6.85 -6.47 -17.17
N GLU A 294 -6.85 -5.72 -16.07
CA GLU A 294 -5.64 -5.10 -15.54
C GLU A 294 -4.55 -6.14 -15.24
N ILE A 295 -3.33 -5.79 -15.58
CA ILE A 295 -2.10 -6.44 -15.11
C ILE A 295 -1.28 -5.41 -14.36
N CYS A 296 -0.41 -5.86 -13.45
CA CYS A 296 0.42 -4.94 -12.67
C CYS A 296 1.63 -4.47 -13.49
N ASP A 297 1.42 -3.51 -14.39
CA ASP A 297 2.45 -2.95 -15.28
C ASP A 297 2.48 -1.41 -15.27
N GLY A 298 1.61 -0.76 -14.48
CA GLY A 298 1.51 0.70 -14.40
C GLY A 298 0.77 1.33 -15.58
N VAL A 299 0.10 0.52 -16.40
CA VAL A 299 -0.66 0.94 -17.59
C VAL A 299 -2.14 0.60 -17.38
N ASP A 300 -3.03 1.54 -17.70
CA ASP A 300 -4.47 1.27 -17.77
C ASP A 300 -4.75 0.34 -18.97
N ASN A 301 -4.96 -0.96 -18.69
CA ASN A 301 -5.17 -2.01 -19.69
C ASN A 301 -6.65 -2.18 -20.05
N ASN A 302 -7.56 -1.78 -19.16
CA ASN A 302 -9.00 -1.88 -19.33
C ASN A 302 -9.65 -0.56 -19.81
N CYS A 303 -8.84 0.47 -20.01
CA CYS A 303 -9.21 1.79 -20.49
C CYS A 303 -10.23 2.54 -19.60
N ASN A 304 -10.25 2.32 -18.28
CA ASN A 304 -11.22 2.98 -17.38
C ASN A 304 -10.72 4.30 -16.77
N GLY A 305 -9.47 4.70 -17.05
CA GLY A 305 -8.84 5.92 -16.55
C GLY A 305 -7.98 5.73 -15.30
N SER A 306 -7.89 4.52 -14.76
CA SER A 306 -7.02 4.17 -13.64
C SER A 306 -6.05 3.07 -14.07
N ALA A 307 -4.80 3.15 -13.62
CA ALA A 307 -3.83 2.08 -13.83
C ALA A 307 -3.79 1.19 -12.58
N ASP A 308 -3.70 -0.13 -12.81
CA ASP A 308 -3.50 -1.16 -11.78
C ASP A 308 -4.58 -1.19 -10.67
N GLU A 309 -5.84 -0.85 -10.93
CA GLU A 309 -6.85 -0.87 -9.87
C GLU A 309 -7.22 -2.29 -9.41
N GLY A 310 -7.59 -2.43 -8.14
CA GLY A 310 -8.03 -3.71 -7.59
C GLY A 310 -6.91 -4.72 -7.35
N ASN A 311 -5.64 -4.28 -7.34
CA ASN A 311 -4.47 -5.12 -7.04
C ASN A 311 -4.30 -6.29 -8.04
N PRO A 312 -4.14 -6.00 -9.34
CA PRO A 312 -4.06 -7.01 -10.39
C PRO A 312 -2.80 -7.88 -10.26
N GLY A 313 -2.89 -9.14 -10.70
CA GLY A 313 -1.76 -10.09 -10.67
C GLY A 313 -1.29 -10.50 -9.26
N SER A 314 -2.02 -10.12 -8.21
CA SER A 314 -1.67 -10.37 -6.81
C SER A 314 -2.24 -11.68 -6.26
N GLY A 315 -1.92 -11.99 -5.00
CA GLY A 315 -2.51 -13.11 -4.26
C GLY A 315 -1.76 -14.44 -4.37
N GLN A 316 -0.61 -14.47 -5.03
CA GLN A 316 0.26 -15.65 -5.05
C GLN A 316 1.18 -15.66 -3.84
N THR A 317 1.50 -16.86 -3.34
CA THR A 317 2.54 -17.01 -2.31
C THR A 317 3.90 -16.66 -2.89
N CYS A 318 4.68 -15.89 -2.16
CA CYS A 318 6.03 -15.49 -2.54
C CYS A 318 6.97 -15.54 -1.34
N SER A 319 8.28 -15.53 -1.61
CA SER A 319 9.30 -15.39 -0.57
C SER A 319 9.76 -13.95 -0.52
N THR A 320 9.70 -13.34 0.66
CA THR A 320 10.09 -11.94 0.89
C THR A 320 11.60 -11.76 0.97
N GLY A 321 12.36 -12.86 1.00
CA GLY A 321 13.80 -12.86 1.30
C GLY A 321 14.14 -12.57 2.76
N LYS A 322 13.15 -12.35 3.64
CA LYS A 322 13.35 -12.21 5.08
C LYS A 322 13.53 -13.57 5.75
N LEU A 323 14.04 -13.56 6.98
CA LEU A 323 14.28 -14.77 7.77
C LEU A 323 13.06 -15.12 8.62
N GLY A 324 13.08 -16.32 9.22
CA GLY A 324 12.05 -16.77 10.14
C GLY A 324 10.63 -16.79 9.55
N VAL A 325 9.66 -16.44 10.39
CA VAL A 325 8.23 -16.41 10.03
C VAL A 325 7.89 -15.33 9.01
N CYS A 326 8.76 -14.32 8.84
CA CYS A 326 8.57 -13.24 7.87
C CYS A 326 8.91 -13.64 6.43
N SER A 327 9.54 -14.81 6.23
CA SER A 327 9.95 -15.28 4.91
C SER A 327 8.77 -15.48 3.96
N ALA A 328 7.62 -15.92 4.48
CA ALA A 328 6.41 -16.09 3.71
C ALA A 328 5.72 -14.74 3.45
N GLY A 329 5.41 -14.48 2.18
CA GLY A 329 4.64 -13.31 1.75
C GLY A 329 3.57 -13.66 0.72
N THR A 330 2.80 -12.63 0.39
CA THR A 330 1.79 -12.64 -0.66
C THR A 330 2.11 -11.53 -1.65
N THR A 331 2.02 -11.83 -2.94
CA THR A 331 2.26 -10.83 -3.99
C THR A 331 1.22 -9.72 -3.92
N GLN A 332 1.66 -8.48 -4.08
CA GLN A 332 0.84 -7.27 -4.18
C GLN A 332 1.34 -6.41 -5.33
N CYS A 333 0.44 -5.74 -6.03
CA CYS A 333 0.76 -4.73 -7.01
C CYS A 333 1.01 -3.40 -6.31
N GLN A 334 2.25 -2.91 -6.42
CA GLN A 334 2.63 -1.59 -5.92
C GLN A 334 3.41 -0.86 -7.01
N SER A 335 2.87 0.29 -7.45
CA SER A 335 3.52 1.18 -8.43
C SER A 335 3.90 0.50 -9.75
N GLY A 336 3.00 -0.28 -10.35
CA GLY A 336 3.26 -1.00 -11.60
C GLY A 336 4.22 -2.18 -11.49
N GLY A 337 4.50 -2.66 -10.28
CA GLY A 337 5.33 -3.83 -10.04
C GLY A 337 4.71 -4.79 -9.02
N ILE A 338 4.80 -6.08 -9.32
CA ILE A 338 4.46 -7.12 -8.34
C ILE A 338 5.58 -7.18 -7.28
N VAL A 339 5.23 -6.77 -6.06
CA VAL A 339 6.08 -6.86 -4.87
C VAL A 339 5.63 -8.00 -3.97
N CYS A 340 6.55 -8.58 -3.21
CA CYS A 340 6.22 -9.58 -2.20
C CYS A 340 6.03 -8.91 -0.84
N ALA A 341 4.78 -8.79 -0.38
CA ALA A 341 4.47 -8.26 0.94
C ALA A 341 4.48 -9.40 1.97
N GLN A 342 5.21 -9.24 3.07
CA GLN A 342 5.25 -10.25 4.13
C GLN A 342 3.88 -10.46 4.80
N ASN A 343 3.56 -11.71 5.13
CA ASN A 343 2.30 -12.04 5.80
C ASN A 343 2.35 -11.78 7.31
N VAL A 344 3.53 -11.92 7.91
CA VAL A 344 3.78 -11.75 9.35
C VAL A 344 4.82 -10.67 9.56
N GLN A 345 4.57 -9.74 10.49
CA GLN A 345 5.51 -8.68 10.88
C GLN A 345 6.44 -9.16 12.01
N PRO A 346 7.69 -8.68 12.08
CA PRO A 346 8.57 -8.94 13.20
C PRO A 346 7.90 -8.60 14.53
N SER A 347 7.92 -9.53 15.47
CA SER A 347 7.49 -9.33 16.85
C SER A 347 8.52 -9.90 17.80
N THR A 348 8.47 -9.54 19.08
CA THR A 348 9.34 -10.17 20.10
C THR A 348 9.18 -11.69 20.11
N GLU A 349 10.26 -12.41 20.45
CA GLU A 349 10.27 -13.88 20.52
C GLU A 349 9.21 -14.41 21.51
N THR A 350 8.54 -15.47 21.07
CA THR A 350 7.50 -16.15 21.85
C THR A 350 7.96 -17.52 22.37
N CYS A 351 9.25 -17.81 22.29
CA CYS A 351 9.87 -19.05 22.78
C CYS A 351 9.14 -20.31 22.24
N ASP A 352 8.78 -20.30 20.96
CA ASP A 352 7.90 -21.26 20.30
C ASP A 352 8.62 -22.15 19.26
N GLY A 353 9.94 -22.02 19.12
CA GLY A 353 10.74 -22.71 18.12
C GLY A 353 10.82 -21.96 16.79
N ALA A 354 10.24 -20.77 16.67
CA ALA A 354 10.30 -19.91 15.50
C ALA A 354 11.18 -18.67 15.75
N ASP A 355 11.61 -18.03 14.67
CA ASP A 355 12.27 -16.72 14.69
C ASP A 355 11.18 -15.67 14.44
N ASN A 356 10.58 -15.15 15.51
CA ASN A 356 9.40 -14.27 15.43
C ASN A 356 9.77 -12.83 15.08
N ASN A 357 10.97 -12.36 15.46
CA ASN A 357 11.48 -11.03 15.12
C ASN A 357 12.27 -11.02 13.80
N CYS A 358 12.45 -12.19 13.19
CA CYS A 358 13.03 -12.37 11.87
C CYS A 358 14.48 -11.87 11.78
N ASN A 359 15.24 -11.98 12.88
CA ASN A 359 16.64 -11.56 12.96
C ASN A 359 17.62 -12.67 12.56
N GLY A 360 17.14 -13.90 12.34
CA GLY A 360 17.92 -15.07 11.95
C GLY A 360 18.31 -15.99 13.10
N ASN A 361 18.01 -15.62 14.35
CA ASN A 361 18.23 -16.46 15.53
C ASN A 361 16.88 -16.89 16.08
N VAL A 362 16.73 -18.19 16.33
CA VAL A 362 15.50 -18.76 16.88
C VAL A 362 15.54 -18.63 18.40
N ASP A 363 14.46 -18.09 18.99
CA ASP A 363 14.20 -18.01 20.44
C ASP A 363 15.35 -17.45 21.29
N GLU A 364 15.99 -16.37 20.84
CA GLU A 364 16.98 -15.69 21.67
C GLU A 364 16.37 -15.08 22.95
N GLY A 365 17.15 -15.05 24.02
CA GLY A 365 16.67 -14.61 25.33
C GLY A 365 15.72 -15.59 26.05
N CYS A 366 15.39 -16.74 25.45
CA CYS A 366 14.60 -17.80 26.09
C CYS A 366 15.50 -18.78 26.86
N ASN A 367 15.17 -19.09 28.12
CA ASN A 367 15.86 -20.14 28.90
C ASN A 367 15.32 -21.55 28.61
N CYS A 368 14.15 -21.64 27.98
CA CYS A 368 13.46 -22.87 27.61
C CYS A 368 12.38 -22.60 26.56
N LEU A 369 11.95 -23.65 25.86
CA LEU A 369 10.85 -23.59 24.89
C LEU A 369 9.50 -23.80 25.58
N ASN A 370 8.49 -23.05 25.18
CA ASN A 370 7.16 -23.12 25.77
C ASN A 370 6.59 -24.53 25.74
N GLY A 371 6.05 -24.98 26.88
CA GLY A 371 5.48 -26.32 27.04
C GLY A 371 6.49 -27.44 27.29
N THR A 372 7.80 -27.17 27.18
CA THR A 372 8.81 -28.15 27.62
C THR A 372 8.76 -28.33 29.14
N THR A 373 9.14 -29.51 29.61
CA THR A 373 9.16 -29.86 31.02
C THR A 373 10.54 -30.37 31.42
N GLN A 374 10.95 -30.08 32.66
CA GLN A 374 12.15 -30.67 33.24
C GLN A 374 11.95 -31.02 34.71
N GLY A 375 12.75 -31.98 35.20
CA GLY A 375 12.82 -32.32 36.61
C GLY A 375 13.40 -31.17 37.43
N CYS A 376 12.92 -31.01 38.67
CA CYS A 376 13.37 -29.98 39.58
C CYS A 376 13.30 -30.48 41.03
N TYR A 377 14.18 -29.95 41.88
CA TYR A 377 14.15 -30.20 43.32
C TYR A 377 14.80 -29.02 44.03
N THR A 378 14.04 -28.32 44.86
CA THR A 378 14.53 -27.13 45.59
C THR A 378 14.88 -27.44 47.05
N GLY A 379 14.79 -28.71 47.47
CA GLY A 379 15.22 -29.15 48.80
C GLY A 379 16.74 -29.18 48.94
N ALA A 380 17.22 -29.34 50.18
CA ALA A 380 18.65 -29.39 50.47
C ALA A 380 19.33 -30.55 49.71
N PRO A 381 20.58 -30.39 49.23
CA PRO A 381 21.32 -31.48 48.58
C PRO A 381 21.38 -32.74 49.44
N GLY A 382 21.18 -33.91 48.82
CA GLY A 382 21.22 -35.22 49.50
C GLY A 382 19.88 -35.71 50.06
N THR A 383 18.82 -34.89 50.02
CA THR A 383 17.48 -35.26 50.52
C THR A 383 16.54 -35.78 49.42
N GLN A 384 16.90 -35.62 48.15
CA GLN A 384 16.07 -36.04 47.03
C GLN A 384 15.93 -37.57 46.98
N GLY A 385 14.69 -38.08 47.07
CA GLY A 385 14.40 -39.51 47.04
C GLY A 385 14.60 -40.21 48.39
N VAL A 386 14.84 -39.45 49.47
CA VAL A 386 14.96 -39.95 50.84
C VAL A 386 13.65 -39.68 51.58
N GLY A 387 13.14 -40.68 52.30
CA GLY A 387 11.91 -40.54 53.06
C GLY A 387 10.71 -40.17 52.17
N GLN A 388 10.03 -39.08 52.51
CA GLN A 388 8.91 -38.55 51.73
C GLN A 388 9.34 -37.61 50.59
N CYS A 389 10.60 -37.16 50.59
CA CYS A 389 11.07 -36.14 49.66
C CYS A 389 11.19 -36.67 48.24
N LYS A 390 10.62 -35.92 47.30
CA LYS A 390 10.65 -36.27 45.89
C LYS A 390 10.81 -35.03 45.02
N ALA A 391 11.49 -35.22 43.89
CA ALA A 391 11.56 -34.23 42.84
C ALA A 391 10.18 -33.93 42.26
N GLY A 392 10.02 -32.69 41.81
CA GLY A 392 8.86 -32.23 41.05
C GLY A 392 9.19 -32.07 39.57
N THR A 393 8.28 -31.40 38.87
CA THR A 393 8.45 -31.01 37.46
C THR A 393 8.11 -29.54 37.32
N GLN A 394 8.96 -28.82 36.58
CA GLN A 394 8.70 -27.45 36.18
C GLN A 394 8.39 -27.42 34.68
N THR A 395 7.40 -26.62 34.31
CA THR A 395 6.97 -26.41 32.92
C THR A 395 7.43 -25.03 32.48
N CYS A 396 7.95 -24.94 31.26
CA CYS A 396 8.36 -23.66 30.69
C CYS A 396 7.13 -22.86 30.25
N THR A 397 7.07 -21.59 30.65
CA THR A 397 6.05 -20.64 30.20
C THR A 397 6.72 -19.28 29.98
N ASN A 398 6.50 -18.70 28.81
CA ASN A 398 7.12 -17.46 28.34
C ASN A 398 8.64 -17.45 28.52
N GLY A 399 9.31 -18.52 28.06
CA GLY A 399 10.77 -18.62 28.08
C GLY A 399 11.40 -18.86 29.45
N ASN A 400 10.60 -19.05 30.50
CA ASN A 400 11.07 -19.21 31.87
C ASN A 400 10.46 -20.45 32.53
N TRP A 401 11.27 -21.10 33.37
CA TRP A 401 10.80 -22.25 34.16
C TRP A 401 9.86 -21.77 35.27
N GLY A 402 8.64 -22.32 35.28
CA GLY A 402 7.68 -22.08 36.35
C GLY A 402 8.09 -22.74 37.67
N ALA A 403 7.20 -22.67 38.66
CA ALA A 403 7.42 -23.31 39.96
C ALA A 403 7.59 -24.83 39.83
N CYS A 404 8.48 -25.39 40.66
CA CYS A 404 8.67 -26.82 40.75
C CYS A 404 7.46 -27.49 41.38
N THR A 405 6.57 -28.04 40.55
CA THR A 405 5.27 -28.57 40.98
C THR A 405 5.39 -30.05 41.34
N GLY A 406 4.72 -30.48 42.41
CA GLY A 406 4.72 -31.87 42.84
C GLY A 406 5.96 -32.33 43.62
N GLN A 407 6.92 -31.43 43.85
CA GLN A 407 8.03 -31.72 44.77
C GLN A 407 7.53 -31.82 46.21
N VAL A 408 8.21 -32.63 47.01
CA VAL A 408 8.08 -32.67 48.47
C VAL A 408 9.48 -32.41 49.01
N ILE A 409 9.64 -31.35 49.80
CA ILE A 409 10.92 -30.89 50.34
C ILE A 409 11.01 -31.17 51.84
N PRO A 410 12.22 -31.23 52.42
CA PRO A 410 12.42 -31.47 53.85
C PRO A 410 11.65 -30.48 54.72
N THR A 411 10.93 -31.00 55.71
CA THR A 411 10.25 -30.23 56.76
C THR A 411 10.67 -30.73 58.13
N THR A 412 10.33 -30.03 59.20
CA THR A 412 10.64 -30.52 60.56
C THR A 412 9.84 -31.79 60.87
N GLU A 413 10.48 -32.75 61.55
CA GLU A 413 9.85 -34.01 61.95
C GLU A 413 8.55 -33.80 62.73
N THR A 414 7.55 -34.59 62.37
CA THR A 414 6.31 -34.76 63.12
C THR A 414 6.18 -36.22 63.50
N CYS A 415 5.76 -36.53 64.73
CA CYS A 415 5.56 -37.92 65.15
C CYS A 415 4.45 -38.61 64.35
N ASN A 416 4.80 -39.24 63.23
CA ASN A 416 3.84 -39.74 62.24
C ASN A 416 4.34 -41.00 61.48
N ALA A 417 5.45 -41.61 61.91
CA ALA A 417 6.11 -42.75 61.27
C ALA A 417 6.60 -42.47 59.84
N LYS A 418 6.92 -41.21 59.53
CA LYS A 418 7.54 -40.81 58.27
C LYS A 418 8.79 -40.00 58.54
N ASP A 419 9.69 -40.05 57.57
CA ASP A 419 10.89 -39.22 57.51
C ASP A 419 10.51 -37.91 56.80
N ASP A 420 10.06 -36.93 57.58
CA ASP A 420 9.51 -35.64 57.10
C ASP A 420 10.63 -34.66 56.72
N ASN A 421 11.80 -34.79 57.33
CA ASN A 421 13.01 -34.00 57.07
C ASN A 421 13.97 -34.68 56.08
N CYS A 422 13.63 -35.89 55.66
CA CYS A 422 14.29 -36.63 54.60
C CYS A 422 15.79 -36.86 54.87
N ASN A 423 16.13 -37.13 56.13
CA ASN A 423 17.50 -37.43 56.56
C ASN A 423 17.80 -38.94 56.61
N GLY A 424 16.80 -39.79 56.32
CA GLY A 424 16.91 -41.25 56.31
C GLY A 424 16.54 -41.92 57.63
N SER A 425 16.16 -41.13 58.65
CA SER A 425 15.64 -41.61 59.93
C SER A 425 14.17 -41.26 60.06
N THR A 426 13.42 -42.06 60.82
CA THR A 426 11.99 -41.81 61.06
C THR A 426 11.81 -41.35 62.50
N ASP A 427 11.10 -40.24 62.68
CA ASP A 427 10.70 -39.68 63.98
C ASP A 427 11.88 -39.49 64.98
N GLU A 428 13.05 -39.01 64.55
CA GLU A 428 14.19 -38.85 65.44
C GLU A 428 14.07 -37.64 66.38
N ASN A 429 14.81 -37.67 67.50
CA ASN A 429 14.83 -36.60 68.51
C ASN A 429 13.49 -36.31 69.18
N ASN A 430 12.58 -37.29 69.24
CA ASN A 430 11.28 -37.18 69.91
C ASN A 430 10.42 -36.01 69.37
N PRO A 431 10.03 -36.03 68.09
CA PRO A 431 9.33 -34.92 67.47
C PRO A 431 7.94 -34.73 68.06
N GLY A 432 7.58 -33.49 68.40
CA GLY A 432 6.31 -33.17 69.05
C GLY A 432 6.17 -33.68 70.51
N GLY A 433 7.20 -34.34 71.05
CA GLY A 433 7.24 -34.85 72.42
C GLY A 433 7.76 -33.83 73.45
N GLY A 434 7.94 -34.29 74.69
CA GLY A 434 8.46 -33.48 75.81
C GLY A 434 7.38 -32.69 76.57
N GLY A 435 6.21 -32.47 75.99
CA GLY A 435 5.05 -31.93 76.69
C GLY A 435 4.56 -32.86 77.82
N GLY A 436 4.11 -32.29 78.93
CA GLY A 436 3.52 -33.04 80.04
C GLY A 436 2.19 -33.68 79.65
N CYS A 437 1.93 -34.88 80.16
CA CYS A 437 0.71 -35.64 79.92
C CYS A 437 0.28 -36.37 81.20
N THR A 438 -0.93 -36.94 81.20
CA THR A 438 -1.42 -37.78 82.30
C THR A 438 -1.56 -39.22 81.83
N THR A 439 -0.95 -40.16 82.56
CA THR A 439 -0.91 -41.59 82.19
C THR A 439 -2.17 -42.35 82.61
N GLY A 440 -3.01 -41.74 83.46
CA GLY A 440 -4.16 -42.39 84.09
C GLY A 440 -3.81 -43.34 85.24
N LEU A 441 -2.52 -43.48 85.59
CA LEU A 441 -2.06 -44.24 86.75
C LEU A 441 -2.20 -43.40 88.04
N PRO A 442 -2.40 -44.03 89.22
CA PRO A 442 -2.50 -43.33 90.49
C PRO A 442 -1.13 -42.85 91.00
N GLY A 443 -1.15 -42.03 92.06
CA GLY A 443 0.05 -41.61 92.77
C GLY A 443 1.04 -40.78 91.94
N ILE A 444 2.32 -40.99 92.23
CA ILE A 444 3.43 -40.31 91.54
C ILE A 444 3.53 -40.69 90.05
N CYS A 445 2.93 -41.83 89.64
CA CYS A 445 2.94 -42.30 88.25
C CYS A 445 1.94 -41.57 87.34
N SER A 446 1.03 -40.74 87.91
CA SER A 446 0.01 -40.02 87.13
C SER A 446 0.61 -39.01 86.15
N ALA A 447 1.76 -38.43 86.48
CA ALA A 447 2.47 -37.49 85.63
C ALA A 447 3.34 -38.24 84.60
N GLY A 448 3.15 -37.91 83.33
CA GLY A 448 3.95 -38.43 82.22
C GLY A 448 4.49 -37.33 81.30
N SER A 449 5.31 -37.74 80.34
CA SER A 449 5.75 -36.92 79.21
C SER A 449 5.44 -37.63 77.90
N TYR A 450 5.00 -36.88 76.89
CA TYR A 450 4.80 -37.44 75.56
C TYR A 450 6.13 -37.86 74.94
N GLN A 451 6.20 -39.12 74.54
CA GLN A 451 7.32 -39.71 73.80
C GLN A 451 6.79 -40.20 72.45
N CYS A 452 7.47 -39.86 71.37
CA CYS A 452 7.16 -40.37 70.05
C CYS A 452 7.62 -41.83 69.95
N GLN A 453 6.66 -42.76 69.84
CA GLN A 453 6.93 -44.19 69.73
C GLN A 453 6.04 -44.78 68.64
N GLY A 454 6.65 -45.38 67.62
CA GLY A 454 5.93 -46.02 66.51
C GLY A 454 5.03 -45.07 65.72
N GLY A 455 5.46 -43.81 65.52
CA GLY A 455 4.70 -42.80 64.78
C GLY A 455 3.49 -42.22 65.52
N SER A 456 3.45 -42.36 66.85
CA SER A 456 2.41 -41.76 67.68
C SER A 456 2.97 -41.25 69.00
N LEU A 457 2.48 -40.09 69.46
CA LEU A 457 2.82 -39.55 70.76
C LEU A 457 2.16 -40.41 71.85
N GLN A 458 2.98 -41.16 72.58
CA GLN A 458 2.57 -41.99 73.70
C GLN A 458 2.88 -41.26 75.01
N CYS A 459 1.94 -41.26 75.95
CA CYS A 459 2.19 -40.72 77.28
C CYS A 459 2.94 -41.75 78.13
N VAL A 460 4.21 -41.49 78.41
CA VAL A 460 5.06 -42.37 79.22
C VAL A 460 5.22 -41.78 80.61
N GLN A 461 5.10 -42.59 81.65
CA GLN A 461 5.25 -42.14 83.05
C GLN A 461 6.63 -41.50 83.28
N SER A 462 6.64 -40.35 83.96
CA SER A 462 7.87 -39.62 84.26
C SER A 462 8.63 -40.23 85.45
N GLN A 463 7.93 -41.00 86.28
CA GLN A 463 8.50 -41.71 87.44
C GLN A 463 8.08 -43.18 87.39
N GLN A 464 9.01 -44.07 87.73
CA GLN A 464 8.74 -45.51 87.81
C GLN A 464 8.13 -45.84 89.18
N ALA A 465 7.15 -46.74 89.20
CA ALA A 465 6.57 -47.26 90.43
C ALA A 465 7.67 -47.92 91.29
N ALA A 466 7.74 -47.52 92.56
CA ALA A 466 8.56 -48.19 93.56
C ALA A 466 8.02 -49.61 93.84
N PRO A 467 8.83 -50.53 94.39
CA PRO A 467 8.36 -51.85 94.79
C PRO A 467 7.34 -51.83 95.96
N SER A 468 7.36 -50.78 96.77
CA SER A 468 6.49 -50.52 97.92
C SER A 468 6.53 -49.04 98.29
N ASP A 469 5.58 -48.59 99.12
CA ASP A 469 5.55 -47.19 99.59
C ASP A 469 6.68 -46.83 100.56
N THR A 470 7.11 -45.57 100.47
CA THR A 470 8.02 -44.95 101.44
C THR A 470 7.22 -44.40 102.61
N CYS A 471 7.09 -45.18 103.68
CA CYS A 471 6.28 -44.84 104.85
C CYS A 471 6.49 -43.40 105.36
N GLY A 472 5.40 -42.63 105.41
CA GLY A 472 5.34 -41.30 106.03
C GLY A 472 5.63 -40.13 105.09
N ASN A 473 5.72 -40.39 103.77
CA ASN A 473 5.80 -39.32 102.76
C ASN A 473 4.42 -38.90 102.21
N ASN A 474 3.33 -39.62 102.56
CA ASN A 474 1.97 -39.36 102.12
C ASN A 474 1.85 -39.34 100.57
N GLN A 475 2.64 -40.16 99.89
CA GLN A 475 2.62 -40.39 98.45
C GLN A 475 2.41 -41.88 98.16
N ASP A 476 1.64 -42.18 97.11
CA ASP A 476 1.52 -43.54 96.53
C ASP A 476 2.71 -43.73 95.59
N ASP A 477 3.81 -44.27 96.12
CA ASP A 477 5.08 -44.43 95.41
C ASP A 477 5.08 -45.67 94.53
N ASN A 478 4.32 -46.70 94.93
CA ASN A 478 4.22 -47.95 94.19
C ASN A 478 3.05 -47.98 93.19
N CYS A 479 2.26 -46.89 93.15
CA CYS A 479 1.23 -46.60 92.17
C CYS A 479 0.12 -47.67 92.12
N ASN A 480 -0.25 -48.22 93.27
CA ASN A 480 -1.33 -49.21 93.39
C ASN A 480 -2.68 -48.59 93.81
N GLY A 481 -2.72 -47.28 94.06
CA GLY A 481 -3.91 -46.54 94.48
C GLY A 481 -4.11 -46.48 95.99
N GLN A 482 -3.14 -46.92 96.78
CA GLN A 482 -3.09 -46.82 98.24
C GLN A 482 -1.91 -45.92 98.65
N VAL A 483 -2.00 -45.31 99.82
CA VAL A 483 -0.96 -44.41 100.34
C VAL A 483 -0.49 -44.98 101.67
N ASP A 484 0.83 -45.19 101.78
CA ASP A 484 1.55 -45.60 102.98
C ASP A 484 1.12 -46.99 103.54
N GLU A 485 0.79 -47.96 102.68
CA GLU A 485 0.44 -49.33 103.12
C GLU A 485 1.66 -50.24 103.40
N ASN A 486 1.43 -51.32 104.16
CA ASN A 486 2.44 -52.33 104.53
C ASN A 486 3.62 -51.85 105.41
N CYS A 487 3.45 -50.72 106.10
CA CYS A 487 4.40 -50.23 107.11
C CYS A 487 4.28 -51.00 108.44
N GLY A 488 4.92 -52.17 108.56
CA GLY A 488 5.02 -52.90 109.84
C GLY A 488 6.07 -52.32 110.79
N CYS A 489 5.83 -52.35 112.11
CA CYS A 489 6.87 -51.99 113.08
C CYS A 489 8.05 -52.98 113.05
N PRO A 490 9.31 -52.50 113.08
CA PRO A 490 10.51 -53.34 113.13
C PRO A 490 10.53 -54.37 114.27
N HIS A 491 9.87 -54.06 115.39
CA HIS A 491 9.61 -54.99 116.48
C HIS A 491 8.36 -54.57 117.26
N ASP A 492 7.92 -55.41 118.18
CA ASP A 492 6.76 -55.14 119.05
C ASP A 492 7.03 -53.94 119.98
N VAL A 493 5.97 -53.16 120.25
CA VAL A 493 6.00 -51.93 121.06
C VAL A 493 6.37 -52.17 122.54
N CYS A 494 6.16 -53.39 123.06
CA CYS A 494 6.60 -53.80 124.39
C CYS A 494 8.05 -54.33 124.42
N SER A 495 8.76 -54.35 123.29
CA SER A 495 10.14 -54.86 123.20
C SER A 495 11.11 -53.72 122.96
N ALA A 496 12.20 -53.68 123.74
CA ALA A 496 13.26 -52.72 123.49
C ALA A 496 14.05 -53.07 122.21
N GLY A 497 14.47 -52.06 121.46
CA GLY A 497 15.16 -52.24 120.19
C GLY A 497 15.49 -50.92 119.49
N VAL A 498 15.54 -50.96 118.16
CA VAL A 498 15.74 -49.77 117.33
C VAL A 498 14.58 -48.80 117.52
N ALA A 499 14.81 -47.50 117.27
CA ALA A 499 13.71 -46.54 117.34
C ALA A 499 12.56 -46.98 116.42
N LEU A 500 11.33 -47.00 116.95
CA LEU A 500 10.15 -47.37 116.17
C LEU A 500 9.70 -46.17 115.33
N PRO A 501 9.53 -46.33 114.00
CA PRO A 501 9.07 -45.25 113.13
C PRO A 501 7.69 -44.75 113.54
N ASN A 502 7.49 -43.44 113.45
CA ASN A 502 6.22 -42.81 113.79
C ASN A 502 5.09 -43.41 112.92
N GLY A 503 4.02 -43.91 113.54
CA GLY A 503 2.87 -44.49 112.85
C GLY A 503 3.02 -45.96 112.43
N CYS A 504 4.13 -46.64 112.77
CA CYS A 504 4.32 -48.06 112.40
C CYS A 504 3.29 -49.01 113.05
N ASP A 505 2.57 -48.56 114.08
CA ASP A 505 1.54 -49.29 114.80
C ASP A 505 0.13 -48.73 114.55
N ALA A 506 -0.07 -48.07 113.41
CA ALA A 506 -1.35 -47.45 113.03
C ALA A 506 -2.53 -48.42 113.13
N ALA A 507 -2.33 -49.69 112.81
CA ALA A 507 -3.36 -50.73 112.91
C ALA A 507 -3.77 -51.09 114.36
N THR A 508 -2.92 -50.81 115.36
CA THR A 508 -3.15 -51.13 116.78
C THR A 508 -3.44 -49.91 117.66
N GLY A 509 -3.60 -48.72 117.05
CA GLY A 509 -4.09 -47.52 117.74
C GLY A 509 -3.09 -46.36 117.88
N ASN A 510 -2.02 -46.35 117.07
CA ASN A 510 -1.00 -45.29 117.02
C ASN A 510 -0.40 -44.99 118.41
N CYS A 511 -0.02 -46.03 119.13
CA CYS A 511 0.67 -45.91 120.41
C CYS A 511 2.10 -45.39 120.23
N VAL A 512 2.83 -45.83 119.20
CA VAL A 512 4.22 -45.40 118.96
C VAL A 512 4.26 -43.88 118.80
N SER A 513 3.40 -43.33 117.94
CA SER A 513 3.27 -41.88 117.75
C SER A 513 3.00 -41.09 119.03
N LYS A 514 2.21 -41.66 119.95
CA LYS A 514 1.86 -41.01 121.23
C LYS A 514 3.03 -41.02 122.20
N VAL A 515 3.76 -42.13 122.29
CA VAL A 515 4.98 -42.23 123.11
C VAL A 515 6.05 -41.27 122.55
N CYS A 516 6.24 -41.24 121.23
CA CYS A 516 7.16 -40.33 120.56
C CYS A 516 6.85 -38.83 120.77
N ALA A 517 5.58 -38.49 121.04
CA ALA A 517 5.18 -37.12 121.38
C ALA A 517 5.49 -36.76 122.84
N VAL A 518 5.63 -37.75 123.72
CA VAL A 518 5.99 -37.59 125.13
C VAL A 518 7.51 -37.59 125.29
N ASP A 519 8.18 -38.55 124.65
CA ASP A 519 9.63 -38.65 124.55
C ASP A 519 10.08 -38.85 123.08
N SER A 520 10.64 -37.80 122.49
CA SER A 520 11.12 -37.80 121.11
C SER A 520 12.36 -38.66 120.89
N TYR A 521 13.04 -39.07 121.97
CA TYR A 521 14.14 -40.03 121.89
C TYR A 521 13.67 -41.40 121.39
N CYS A 522 12.44 -41.81 121.74
CA CYS A 522 11.87 -43.11 121.34
C CYS A 522 11.66 -43.27 119.83
N CYS A 523 11.44 -42.18 119.08
CA CYS A 523 11.32 -42.20 117.60
C CYS A 523 12.61 -41.95 116.82
N SER A 524 13.66 -41.40 117.45
CA SER A 524 14.84 -40.91 116.74
C SER A 524 16.15 -41.50 117.22
N GLY A 525 16.22 -41.96 118.47
CA GLY A 525 17.39 -42.58 119.08
C GLY A 525 17.25 -44.10 119.16
N SER A 526 16.51 -44.59 120.15
CA SER A 526 16.27 -46.02 120.35
C SER A 526 15.00 -46.26 121.16
N TRP A 527 14.33 -47.39 120.94
CA TRP A 527 13.18 -47.80 121.74
C TRP A 527 13.68 -48.57 122.97
N ASP A 528 13.96 -47.89 124.08
CA ASP A 528 14.57 -48.52 125.26
C ASP A 528 13.53 -48.89 126.33
N SER A 529 14.00 -49.28 127.52
CA SER A 529 13.13 -49.63 128.65
C SER A 529 12.28 -48.46 129.16
N ILE A 530 12.71 -47.22 128.93
CA ILE A 530 11.92 -46.02 129.27
C ILE A 530 10.77 -45.92 128.28
N CYS A 531 11.03 -46.03 126.97
CA CYS A 531 10.00 -46.06 125.93
C CYS A 531 8.96 -47.16 126.19
N VAL A 532 9.39 -48.38 126.52
CA VAL A 532 8.50 -49.50 126.90
C VAL A 532 7.70 -49.19 128.18
N SER A 533 8.28 -48.47 129.14
CA SER A 533 7.55 -48.07 130.35
C SER A 533 6.47 -47.02 130.06
N GLU A 534 6.71 -46.12 129.12
CA GLU A 534 5.77 -45.08 128.69
C GLU A 534 4.58 -45.66 127.91
N VAL A 535 4.77 -46.78 127.20
CA VAL A 535 3.67 -47.52 126.58
C VAL A 535 2.58 -47.91 127.60
N ARG A 536 2.98 -48.24 128.84
CA ARG A 536 2.03 -48.56 129.93
C ARG A 536 1.19 -47.34 130.33
N THR A 537 1.81 -46.17 130.41
CA THR A 537 1.17 -44.96 130.95
C THR A 537 0.46 -44.15 129.87
N VAL A 538 1.10 -43.94 128.73
CA VAL A 538 0.61 -43.13 127.60
C VAL A 538 -0.45 -43.88 126.80
N CYS A 539 -0.23 -45.18 126.54
CA CYS A 539 -1.15 -45.99 125.73
C CYS A 539 -2.06 -46.89 126.56
N LYS A 540 -1.93 -46.92 127.90
CA LYS A 540 -2.71 -47.76 128.82
C LYS A 540 -2.65 -49.26 128.50
N SER A 541 -1.55 -49.72 127.91
CA SER A 541 -1.39 -51.13 127.51
C SER A 541 -0.98 -51.98 128.71
N LEU A 542 -1.90 -52.84 129.17
CA LEU A 542 -1.63 -53.85 130.22
C LEU A 542 -0.75 -55.02 129.71
N LYS A 543 -0.24 -54.96 128.47
CA LYS A 543 0.54 -56.04 127.84
C LYS A 543 2.05 -55.98 128.11
N CYS A 544 2.57 -54.90 128.69
CA CYS A 544 3.99 -54.82 129.09
C CYS A 544 4.06 -54.72 130.64
N SER A 545 4.46 -55.74 131.42
CA SER A 545 4.62 -55.58 132.91
C SER A 545 5.66 -56.48 133.61
N GLU A 546 6.24 -55.94 134.70
CA GLU A 546 7.28 -56.50 135.60
C GLU A 546 6.73 -57.50 136.67
N SER A 547 6.28 -58.67 136.24
CA SER A 547 5.90 -59.84 137.06
C SER A 547 4.42 -59.96 137.52
N GLN A 548 3.78 -61.04 137.04
CA GLN A 548 2.62 -61.72 137.61
C GLN A 548 2.89 -63.23 137.46
N GLY A 549 2.62 -64.10 138.43
CA GLY A 549 2.04 -63.89 139.75
C GLY A 549 2.01 -65.23 140.52
N SER A 550 2.22 -65.18 141.84
CA SER A 550 1.88 -66.27 142.74
C SER A 550 0.67 -65.84 143.59
N CYS A 551 -0.29 -66.74 143.75
CA CYS A 551 -1.46 -66.51 144.60
C CYS A 551 -1.03 -66.39 146.06
N ALA A 552 -1.78 -65.64 146.87
CA ALA A 552 -1.55 -65.59 148.32
C ALA A 552 -1.49 -67.01 148.95
N HIS A 553 -2.34 -67.92 148.47
CA HIS A 553 -2.25 -69.36 148.67
C HIS A 553 -2.98 -70.10 147.54
N THR A 554 -2.96 -71.44 147.56
CA THR A 554 -3.68 -72.26 146.57
C THR A 554 -5.16 -72.43 146.94
N LEU A 555 -6.00 -72.85 145.98
CA LEU A 555 -7.46 -72.99 146.17
C LEU A 555 -7.86 -73.94 147.31
N CYS A 556 -7.05 -74.95 147.60
CA CYS A 556 -7.38 -75.99 148.58
C CYS A 556 -6.86 -75.68 150.00
N VAL A 557 -6.41 -74.45 150.25
CA VAL A 557 -5.90 -74.04 151.55
C VAL A 557 -6.75 -72.88 152.07
N THR A 558 -7.17 -72.95 153.32
CA THR A 558 -7.90 -71.84 153.96
C THR A 558 -6.96 -70.67 154.24
N GLY A 559 -7.41 -69.44 154.00
CA GLY A 559 -6.61 -68.24 154.20
C GLY A 559 -7.35 -66.95 153.86
N THR A 560 -6.60 -65.93 153.47
CA THR A 560 -7.14 -64.64 153.02
C THR A 560 -7.86 -64.78 151.68
N GLN A 561 -8.81 -63.90 151.37
CA GLN A 561 -9.54 -63.94 150.10
C GLN A 561 -8.62 -64.04 148.86
N LEU A 562 -8.94 -64.94 147.92
CA LEU A 562 -8.26 -65.05 146.63
C LEU A 562 -8.90 -64.09 145.60
N VAL A 563 -8.09 -63.43 144.76
CA VAL A 563 -8.55 -62.41 143.80
C VAL A 563 -8.88 -63.05 142.45
N SER A 564 -9.94 -62.56 141.79
CA SER A 564 -10.35 -63.02 140.46
C SER A 564 -9.20 -62.97 139.44
N GLY A 565 -8.87 -64.11 138.82
CA GLY A 565 -7.75 -64.27 137.87
C GLY A 565 -6.49 -64.90 138.45
N CYS A 566 -6.43 -65.11 139.78
CA CYS A 566 -5.31 -65.79 140.45
C CYS A 566 -5.15 -67.27 140.04
N ASP A 567 -6.17 -67.90 139.49
CA ASP A 567 -6.16 -69.30 139.06
C ASP A 567 -6.47 -69.46 137.57
N SER A 568 -6.00 -68.51 136.76
CA SER A 568 -6.22 -68.47 135.31
C SER A 568 -5.75 -69.75 134.58
N ALA A 569 -4.86 -70.54 135.18
CA ALA A 569 -4.47 -71.89 134.72
C ALA A 569 -5.50 -73.01 135.02
N LYS A 570 -6.56 -72.72 135.80
CA LYS A 570 -7.62 -73.64 136.25
C LYS A 570 -9.02 -73.07 135.97
N ALA A 571 -9.16 -72.38 134.83
CA ALA A 571 -10.43 -71.92 134.27
C ALA A 571 -11.24 -70.96 135.17
N ASN A 572 -10.56 -70.06 135.89
CA ASN A 572 -11.20 -69.01 136.72
C ASN A 572 -12.18 -69.57 137.77
N CYS A 573 -11.79 -70.66 138.41
CA CYS A 573 -12.53 -71.32 139.48
C CYS A 573 -12.70 -70.40 140.71
N VAL A 574 -11.73 -69.53 141.03
CA VAL A 574 -11.88 -68.50 142.08
C VAL A 574 -13.07 -67.59 141.77
N SER A 575 -13.19 -67.09 140.52
CA SER A 575 -14.31 -66.23 140.12
C SER A 575 -15.65 -66.96 140.18
N ALA A 576 -15.68 -68.27 139.90
CA ALA A 576 -16.89 -69.09 139.99
C ALA A 576 -17.33 -69.31 141.44
N ILE A 577 -16.40 -69.58 142.36
CA ILE A 577 -16.70 -69.71 143.79
C ILE A 577 -17.15 -68.36 144.35
N CYS A 578 -16.52 -67.23 143.99
CA CYS A 578 -16.99 -65.91 144.39
C CYS A 578 -18.46 -65.65 143.99
N ALA A 579 -18.91 -66.22 142.87
CA ALA A 579 -20.27 -66.06 142.37
C ALA A 579 -21.26 -67.00 143.07
N ALA A 580 -20.80 -68.14 143.59
CA ALA A 580 -21.61 -69.09 144.36
C ALA A 580 -21.73 -68.66 145.83
N ASP A 581 -20.61 -68.28 146.45
CA ASP A 581 -20.53 -67.74 147.80
C ASP A 581 -19.67 -66.46 147.82
N SER A 582 -20.35 -65.32 147.96
CA SER A 582 -19.70 -64.00 148.05
C SER A 582 -18.78 -63.84 149.26
N TYR A 583 -18.92 -64.67 150.30
CA TYR A 583 -18.05 -64.61 151.48
C TYR A 583 -16.58 -64.88 151.11
N CYS A 584 -16.35 -65.83 150.21
CA CYS A 584 -15.02 -66.31 149.81
C CYS A 584 -14.11 -65.22 149.23
N CYS A 585 -14.71 -64.19 148.65
CA CYS A 585 -13.98 -63.13 147.96
C CYS A 585 -14.08 -61.77 148.66
N THR A 586 -14.90 -61.69 149.72
CA THR A 586 -15.16 -60.46 150.47
C THR A 586 -14.56 -60.50 151.88
N TYR A 587 -14.61 -61.66 152.55
CA TYR A 587 -14.27 -61.77 153.97
C TYR A 587 -13.14 -62.77 154.25
N GLY A 588 -13.03 -63.85 153.48
CA GLY A 588 -11.93 -64.81 153.63
C GLY A 588 -12.20 -66.14 152.93
N TRP A 589 -11.14 -66.91 152.68
CA TRP A 589 -11.21 -68.23 152.04
C TRP A 589 -11.20 -69.31 153.12
N ASP A 590 -12.37 -69.68 153.64
CA ASP A 590 -12.49 -70.63 154.74
C ASP A 590 -12.72 -72.07 154.26
N SER A 591 -13.03 -72.98 155.20
CA SER A 591 -13.26 -74.39 154.86
C SER A 591 -14.49 -74.61 153.97
N TYR A 592 -15.48 -73.71 154.01
CA TYR A 592 -16.63 -73.80 153.11
C TYR A 592 -16.20 -73.45 151.68
N CYS A 593 -15.44 -72.35 151.49
CA CYS A 593 -14.86 -71.98 150.19
C CYS A 593 -14.02 -73.11 149.57
N VAL A 594 -13.22 -73.80 150.39
CA VAL A 594 -12.44 -74.97 149.95
C VAL A 594 -13.34 -76.16 149.58
N SER A 595 -14.41 -76.42 150.36
CA SER A 595 -15.34 -77.51 150.07
C SER A 595 -16.13 -77.30 148.78
N GLU A 596 -16.39 -76.05 148.40
CA GLU A 596 -17.11 -75.70 147.18
C GLU A 596 -16.26 -75.88 145.91
N VAL A 597 -14.94 -75.99 146.02
CA VAL A 597 -14.04 -76.22 144.88
C VAL A 597 -14.46 -77.48 144.10
N ALA A 598 -14.83 -78.55 144.79
CA ALA A 598 -15.24 -79.80 144.16
C ALA A 598 -16.57 -79.70 143.41
N SER A 599 -17.47 -78.83 143.83
CA SER A 599 -18.82 -78.70 143.26
C SER A 599 -18.97 -77.57 142.25
N VAL A 600 -18.21 -76.48 142.40
CA VAL A 600 -18.37 -75.26 141.59
C VAL A 600 -17.37 -75.21 140.43
N CYS A 601 -16.18 -75.80 140.60
CA CYS A 601 -15.13 -75.66 139.61
C CYS A 601 -15.19 -76.76 138.55
N ALA A 602 -15.36 -76.34 137.30
CA ALA A 602 -15.38 -77.25 136.16
C ALA A 602 -14.06 -78.04 136.09
N ASN A 603 -14.16 -79.36 135.90
CA ASN A 603 -13.10 -80.38 135.79
C ASN A 603 -12.81 -81.26 137.02
N GLY A 604 -13.73 -81.39 137.98
CA GLY A 604 -13.66 -82.46 138.99
C GLY A 604 -12.48 -82.35 139.95
N TYR A 605 -12.05 -81.11 140.23
CA TYR A 605 -10.93 -80.82 141.12
C TYR A 605 -11.39 -80.96 142.58
N ASN A 606 -10.88 -81.95 143.31
CA ASN A 606 -11.30 -82.20 144.68
C ASN A 606 -10.16 -81.88 145.67
N CYS A 607 -10.46 -81.05 146.66
CA CYS A 607 -9.54 -80.66 147.74
C CYS A 607 -9.52 -81.71 148.87
N LEU A 608 -9.40 -83.00 148.50
CA LEU A 608 -9.26 -84.14 149.43
C LEU A 608 -7.84 -84.26 149.98
#